data_AF-A0A3M0XKB4-F1
#
_entry.id   AF-A0A3M0XKB4-F1
#
_cell.length_a   1.000
_cell.length_b   1.000
_cell.length_c   1.000
_cell.angle_alpha   90.00
_cell.angle_beta   90.00
_cell.angle_gamma   90.00
#
_symmetry.space_group_name_H-M   'P 1'
#
loop_
_entity.id
_entity.type
_entity.pdbx_description
1 polymer ?
#
loop_
_entity_poly.entity_id
_entity_poly.type
_entity_poly.pdbx_seq_one_letter_code
_entity_poly.pdbx_strand_id
1 'polypeptide(L)'
;MDDQEIEHLIKRYHTKIFNIHAYPGHWPSCNLEKYRHQIYLENQHYLFSNKLLERVAGICLDFSHLEEDRILNSKNYQFFVKLLSKYPIGCGHLSEIRSTPTSDPDTGKPCLSLHRFSDLNEFNYILRYQRYLPPIIALELENSIPEQIKVKSHLEKILALKP
;
A
#
# COMPACT_ATOMS: atom_id res chain seq x y z
N MET A 1 -11.50 -12.00 -5.03
CA MET A 1 -12.29 -11.88 -3.79
C MET A 1 -13.77 -11.75 -4.11
N ASP A 2 -14.57 -12.67 -3.57
CA ASP A 2 -16.03 -12.69 -3.69
C ASP A 2 -16.73 -12.47 -2.33
N ASP A 3 -18.07 -12.41 -2.34
CA ASP A 3 -18.86 -12.16 -1.13
C ASP A 3 -18.72 -13.26 -0.08
N GLN A 4 -18.59 -14.53 -0.50
CA GLN A 4 -18.50 -15.66 0.44
C GLN A 4 -17.15 -15.64 1.16
N GLU A 5 -16.07 -15.33 0.45
CA GLU A 5 -14.74 -15.15 1.02
C GLU A 5 -14.74 -14.02 2.05
N ILE A 6 -15.28 -12.85 1.72
CA ILE A 6 -15.35 -11.70 2.65
C ILE A 6 -16.15 -12.06 3.90
N GLU A 7 -17.35 -12.65 3.73
CA GLU A 7 -18.17 -13.05 4.88
C GLU A 7 -17.48 -14.09 5.75
N HIS A 8 -16.76 -15.04 5.15
CA HIS A 8 -15.98 -16.02 5.87
C HIS A 8 -14.89 -15.34 6.70
N LEU A 9 -14.13 -14.43 6.09
CA LEU A 9 -13.04 -13.71 6.77
C LEU A 9 -13.56 -12.86 7.94
N ILE A 10 -14.67 -12.14 7.74
CA ILE A 10 -15.34 -11.37 8.80
C ILE A 10 -15.81 -12.30 9.93
N LYS A 11 -16.51 -13.40 9.62
CA LYS A 11 -17.09 -14.28 10.65
C LYS A 11 -16.03 -15.07 11.40
N ARG A 12 -15.01 -15.57 10.71
CA ARG A 12 -14.01 -16.50 11.27
C ARG A 12 -12.83 -15.82 11.95
N TYR A 13 -12.37 -14.70 11.38
CA TYR A 13 -11.17 -14.00 11.83
C TYR A 13 -11.47 -12.60 12.36
N HIS A 14 -12.73 -12.18 12.35
CA HIS A 14 -13.14 -10.83 12.74
C HIS A 14 -12.42 -9.74 11.96
N THR A 15 -12.11 -10.02 10.69
CA THR A 15 -11.47 -9.07 9.77
C THR A 15 -12.32 -7.80 9.68
N LYS A 16 -11.68 -6.65 9.85
CA LYS A 16 -12.34 -5.33 9.87
C LYS A 16 -12.13 -4.50 8.61
N ILE A 17 -11.01 -4.74 7.94
CA ILE A 17 -10.60 -4.00 6.76
C ILE A 17 -10.02 -4.96 5.72
N PHE A 18 -10.16 -4.60 4.46
CA PHE A 18 -9.65 -5.32 3.31
C PHE A 18 -8.94 -4.32 2.42
N ASN A 19 -7.70 -4.62 2.01
CA ASN A 19 -7.09 -3.92 0.87
C ASN A 19 -7.44 -4.68 -0.41
N ILE A 20 -7.62 -3.97 -1.51
CA ILE A 20 -7.76 -4.59 -2.83
C ILE A 20 -6.91 -3.87 -3.86
N HIS A 21 -6.56 -4.65 -4.87
CA HIS A 21 -5.97 -4.21 -6.12
C HIS A 21 -7.08 -4.06 -7.17
N ALA A 22 -7.01 -3.03 -8.01
CA ALA A 22 -7.94 -2.87 -9.12
C ALA A 22 -7.20 -2.47 -10.39
N TYR A 23 -7.14 -3.39 -11.35
CA TYR A 23 -6.54 -3.16 -12.66
C TYR A 23 -7.47 -3.69 -13.77
N PRO A 24 -7.32 -3.19 -15.01
CA PRO A 24 -8.17 -3.61 -16.12
C PRO A 24 -8.20 -5.14 -16.27
N GLY A 25 -9.41 -5.70 -16.27
CA GLY A 25 -9.62 -7.15 -16.41
C GLY A 25 -9.60 -7.94 -15.09
N HIS A 26 -9.22 -7.33 -13.97
CA HIS A 26 -9.26 -7.97 -12.65
C HIS A 26 -9.98 -7.07 -11.66
N TRP A 27 -11.30 -7.24 -11.65
CA TRP A 27 -12.20 -6.58 -10.72
C TRP A 27 -12.63 -7.58 -9.64
N PRO A 28 -12.72 -7.16 -8.36
CA PRO A 28 -13.32 -8.00 -7.35
C PRO A 28 -14.77 -8.31 -7.76
N SER A 29 -15.14 -9.59 -7.67
CA SER A 29 -16.50 -10.06 -7.96
C SER A 29 -17.47 -9.78 -6.81
N CYS A 30 -16.95 -9.31 -5.67
CA CYS A 30 -17.76 -8.96 -4.52
C CYS A 30 -18.60 -7.69 -4.74
N ASN A 31 -19.68 -7.58 -3.97
CA ASN A 31 -20.49 -6.38 -3.90
C ASN A 31 -19.76 -5.27 -3.11
N LEU A 32 -19.02 -4.41 -3.83
CA LEU A 32 -18.28 -3.28 -3.25
C LEU A 32 -19.18 -2.36 -2.41
N GLU A 33 -20.44 -2.14 -2.79
CA GLU A 33 -21.34 -1.27 -2.02
C GLU A 33 -21.67 -1.86 -0.65
N LYS A 34 -21.90 -3.18 -0.59
CA LYS A 34 -22.18 -3.90 0.67
C LYS A 34 -21.01 -3.77 1.66
N TYR A 35 -19.78 -3.77 1.16
CA TYR A 35 -18.56 -3.73 1.98
C TYR A 35 -17.84 -2.38 1.92
N ARG A 36 -18.52 -1.34 1.44
CA ARG A 36 -17.93 -0.03 1.15
C ARG A 36 -17.11 0.51 2.30
N HIS A 37 -17.53 0.34 3.55
CA HIS A 37 -16.83 0.88 4.72
C HIS A 37 -15.62 0.05 5.20
N GLN A 38 -15.34 -1.09 4.57
CA GLN A 38 -14.26 -2.00 4.97
C GLN A 38 -13.17 -2.14 3.89
N ILE A 39 -13.49 -1.81 2.64
CA ILE A 39 -12.56 -1.98 1.51
C ILE A 39 -11.76 -0.70 1.29
N TYR A 40 -10.45 -0.83 1.15
CA TYR A 40 -9.51 0.23 0.81
C TYR A 40 -8.81 -0.12 -0.50
N LEU A 41 -8.74 0.84 -1.41
CA LEU A 41 -8.12 0.63 -2.71
C LEU A 41 -6.66 1.05 -2.69
N GLU A 42 -5.78 0.15 -3.10
CA GLU A 42 -4.34 0.38 -3.07
C GLU A 42 -3.83 1.17 -4.27
N ASN A 43 -2.90 2.13 -4.08
CA ASN A 43 -2.20 2.77 -5.19
C ASN A 43 -1.19 1.81 -5.84
N GLN A 44 -1.18 1.82 -7.16
CA GLN A 44 -0.38 0.92 -7.99
C GLN A 44 0.13 1.65 -9.23
N HIS A 45 0.84 0.94 -10.09
CA HIS A 45 1.21 1.44 -11.42
C HIS A 45 0.01 1.80 -12.31
N TYR A 46 -1.16 1.20 -12.09
CA TYR A 46 -2.39 1.51 -12.82
C TYR A 46 -3.20 2.62 -12.15
N LEU A 47 -3.62 3.61 -12.95
CA LEU A 47 -4.50 4.67 -12.48
C LEU A 47 -5.94 4.17 -12.44
N PHE A 48 -6.59 4.27 -11.28
CA PHE A 48 -8.01 3.99 -11.14
C PHE A 48 -8.86 5.28 -11.16
N SER A 49 -10.13 5.14 -11.55
CA SER A 49 -11.04 6.29 -11.64
C SER A 49 -11.60 6.72 -10.27
N ASN A 50 -11.92 8.01 -10.12
CA ASN A 50 -12.62 8.52 -8.92
C ASN A 50 -13.93 7.79 -8.64
N LYS A 51 -14.65 7.34 -9.68
CA LYS A 51 -15.90 6.59 -9.54
C LYS A 51 -15.73 5.29 -8.77
N LEU A 52 -14.54 4.68 -8.81
CA LEU A 52 -14.26 3.48 -8.03
C LEU A 52 -14.02 3.83 -6.55
N LEU A 53 -13.29 4.90 -6.28
CA LEU A 53 -13.04 5.40 -4.92
C LEU A 53 -14.34 5.78 -4.20
N GLU A 54 -15.36 6.24 -4.93
CA GLU A 54 -16.69 6.52 -4.38
C GLU A 54 -17.39 5.26 -3.82
N ARG A 55 -16.96 4.06 -4.21
CA ARG A 55 -17.59 2.77 -3.87
C ARG A 55 -16.85 2.00 -2.77
N VAL A 56 -15.78 2.58 -2.23
CA VAL A 56 -14.94 1.99 -1.19
C VAL A 56 -14.73 2.98 -0.03
N ALA A 57 -14.01 2.57 1.02
CA ALA A 57 -13.86 3.34 2.25
C ALA A 57 -12.83 4.45 2.07
N GLY A 58 -11.85 4.22 1.19
CA GLY A 58 -10.75 5.13 0.93
C GLY A 58 -9.58 4.43 0.28
N ILE A 59 -8.39 4.91 0.59
CA ILE A 59 -7.12 4.47 0.00
C ILE A 59 -6.37 3.58 0.99
N CYS A 60 -5.81 2.48 0.48
CA CYS A 60 -4.67 1.80 1.08
C CYS A 60 -3.41 2.44 0.48
N LEU A 61 -2.63 3.19 1.27
CA LEU A 61 -1.45 3.85 0.72
C LEU A 61 -0.25 2.91 0.77
N ASP A 62 0.13 2.36 -0.38
CA ASP A 62 1.45 1.76 -0.57
C ASP A 62 2.48 2.88 -0.74
N PHE A 63 3.31 3.06 0.29
CA PHE A 63 4.32 4.11 0.33
C PHE A 63 5.48 3.84 -0.63
N SER A 64 5.82 2.57 -0.87
CA SER A 64 6.90 2.18 -1.77
C SER A 64 6.52 2.47 -3.21
N HIS A 65 5.32 2.07 -3.65
CA HIS A 65 4.81 2.42 -4.98
C HIS A 65 4.78 3.94 -5.17
N LEU A 66 4.35 4.69 -4.15
CA LEU A 66 4.30 6.15 -4.25
C LEU A 66 5.71 6.78 -4.37
N GLU A 67 6.68 6.31 -3.59
CA GLU A 67 8.06 6.78 -3.66
C GLU A 67 8.74 6.38 -4.96
N GLU A 68 8.50 5.17 -5.45
CA GLU A 68 8.97 4.72 -6.74
C GLU A 68 8.41 5.60 -7.87
N ASP A 69 7.10 5.84 -7.89
CA ASP A 69 6.49 6.75 -8.87
C ASP A 69 7.07 8.17 -8.73
N ARG A 70 7.41 8.63 -7.53
CA ARG A 70 8.08 9.94 -7.35
C ARG A 70 9.42 9.99 -8.09
N ILE A 71 10.15 8.88 -8.13
CA ILE A 71 11.49 8.78 -8.74
C ILE A 71 11.38 8.50 -10.25
N LEU A 72 10.53 7.55 -10.64
CA LEU A 72 10.49 6.99 -12.00
C LEU A 72 9.31 7.51 -12.85
N ASN A 73 8.20 7.94 -12.24
CA ASN A 73 6.97 8.30 -12.94
C ASN A 73 6.20 9.46 -12.27
N SER A 74 6.72 10.67 -12.46
CA SER A 74 6.18 11.88 -11.83
C SER A 74 4.70 12.13 -12.13
N LYS A 75 4.17 11.66 -13.27
CA LYS A 75 2.74 11.79 -13.62
C LYS A 75 1.86 10.95 -12.68
N ASN A 76 2.22 9.69 -12.45
CA ASN A 76 1.50 8.82 -11.51
C ASN A 76 1.60 9.36 -10.08
N TYR A 77 2.79 9.78 -9.66
CA TYR A 77 2.99 10.39 -8.34
C TYR A 77 2.05 11.59 -8.12
N GLN A 78 2.01 12.53 -9.07
CA GLN A 78 1.14 13.71 -8.97
C GLN A 78 -0.36 13.36 -9.01
N PHE A 79 -0.72 12.30 -9.73
CA PHE A 79 -2.10 11.79 -9.72
C PHE A 79 -2.49 11.30 -8.32
N PHE A 80 -1.70 10.41 -7.72
CA PHE A 80 -1.99 9.86 -6.40
C PHE A 80 -1.94 10.92 -5.30
N VAL A 81 -0.97 11.84 -5.31
CA VAL A 81 -0.92 12.95 -4.33
C VAL A 81 -2.21 13.79 -4.34
N LYS A 82 -2.83 14.01 -5.52
CA LYS A 82 -4.13 14.70 -5.63
C LYS A 82 -5.30 13.89 -5.09
N LEU A 83 -5.22 12.56 -5.09
CA LEU A 83 -6.23 11.69 -4.49
C LEU A 83 -6.08 11.66 -2.97
N LEU A 84 -4.85 11.62 -2.46
CA LEU A 84 -4.56 11.63 -1.01
C LEU A 84 -5.05 12.90 -0.32
N SER A 85 -5.25 14.01 -1.05
CA SER A 85 -5.86 15.23 -0.49
C SER A 85 -7.39 15.21 -0.47
N LYS A 86 -8.03 14.21 -1.06
CA LYS A 86 -9.49 14.14 -1.27
C LYS A 86 -10.15 12.96 -0.56
N TYR A 87 -9.45 11.85 -0.46
CA TYR A 87 -9.98 10.60 0.08
C TYR A 87 -9.23 10.22 1.36
N PRO A 88 -9.93 9.60 2.32
CA PRO A 88 -9.29 9.14 3.55
C PRO A 88 -8.31 8.00 3.26
N ILE A 89 -7.24 7.95 4.04
CA ILE A 89 -6.26 6.86 4.05
C ILE A 89 -6.54 6.03 5.29
N GLY A 90 -6.96 4.77 5.12
CA GLY A 90 -7.35 3.92 6.26
C GLY A 90 -6.31 2.89 6.65
N CYS A 91 -5.56 2.39 5.67
CA CYS A 91 -4.43 1.50 5.86
C CYS A 91 -3.32 1.83 4.87
N GLY A 92 -2.17 1.20 5.01
CA GLY A 92 -1.06 1.38 4.10
C GLY A 92 -0.11 0.19 4.11
N HIS A 93 0.67 0.09 3.05
CA HIS A 93 1.71 -0.91 2.89
C HIS A 93 3.07 -0.24 2.84
N LEU A 94 4.06 -0.92 3.38
CA LEU A 94 5.41 -0.42 3.43
C LEU A 94 6.38 -1.55 3.12
N SER A 95 7.17 -1.33 2.08
CA SER A 95 8.33 -2.15 1.72
C SER A 95 9.56 -1.23 1.54
N GLU A 96 10.66 -1.79 1.08
CA GLU A 96 11.91 -1.06 0.85
C GLU A 96 11.87 -0.23 -0.44
N ILE A 97 12.69 0.82 -0.49
CA ILE A 97 13.06 1.50 -1.73
C ILE A 97 14.58 1.50 -1.86
N ARG A 98 15.05 0.81 -2.89
CA ARG A 98 16.48 0.72 -3.20
C ARG A 98 17.02 2.04 -3.74
N SER A 99 18.33 2.24 -3.65
CA SER A 99 18.99 3.41 -4.24
C SER A 99 19.16 3.32 -5.77
N THR A 100 19.14 2.10 -6.31
CA THR A 100 19.36 1.82 -7.73
C THR A 100 18.24 0.94 -8.28
N PRO A 101 17.61 1.31 -9.41
CA PRO A 101 16.58 0.48 -10.03
C PRO A 101 17.15 -0.87 -10.46
N THR A 102 16.31 -1.89 -10.35
CA THR A 102 16.51 -3.22 -10.91
C THR A 102 15.44 -3.49 -11.96
N SER A 103 15.51 -4.63 -12.66
CA SER A 103 14.44 -5.03 -13.57
C SER A 103 13.40 -5.84 -12.79
N ASP A 104 12.16 -5.38 -12.82
CA ASP A 104 11.01 -6.13 -12.33
C ASP A 104 10.93 -7.48 -13.06
N PRO A 105 10.88 -8.61 -12.33
CA PRO A 105 10.98 -9.94 -12.93
C PRO A 105 9.79 -10.27 -13.85
N ASP A 106 8.62 -9.67 -13.62
CA ASP A 106 7.39 -9.98 -14.34
C ASP A 106 7.20 -9.09 -15.57
N THR A 107 7.62 -7.83 -15.49
CA THR A 107 7.37 -6.81 -16.52
C THR A 107 8.62 -6.35 -17.25
N GLY A 108 9.81 -6.64 -16.71
CA GLY A 108 11.10 -6.17 -17.21
C GLY A 108 11.36 -4.67 -16.99
N LYS A 109 10.42 -3.93 -16.39
CA LYS A 109 10.52 -2.48 -16.19
C LYS A 109 11.43 -2.13 -15.02
N PRO A 110 12.02 -0.92 -14.98
CA PRO A 110 12.74 -0.46 -13.81
C PRO A 110 11.85 -0.47 -12.57
N CYS A 111 12.31 -1.10 -11.49
CA CYS A 111 11.63 -1.22 -10.21
C CYS A 111 12.62 -1.04 -9.05
N LEU A 112 12.17 -0.37 -7.99
CA LEU A 112 12.90 -0.01 -6.77
C LEU A 112 12.37 -0.73 -5.52
N SER A 113 11.16 -1.31 -5.58
CA SER A 113 10.51 -2.07 -4.51
C SER A 113 10.35 -3.54 -4.90
N LEU A 114 11.12 -4.44 -4.30
CA LEU A 114 11.08 -5.89 -4.57
C LEU A 114 10.58 -6.71 -3.37
N HIS A 115 10.01 -6.04 -2.37
CA HIS A 115 9.57 -6.64 -1.11
C HIS A 115 10.68 -7.40 -0.36
N ARG A 116 11.97 -7.10 -0.63
CA ARG A 116 13.10 -7.67 0.11
C ARG A 116 14.18 -6.62 0.33
N PHE A 117 14.35 -6.25 1.59
CA PHE A 117 15.31 -5.24 2.02
C PHE A 117 16.70 -5.83 2.26
N SER A 118 17.71 -4.98 2.10
CA SER A 118 19.11 -5.26 2.40
C SER A 118 19.71 -4.30 3.43
N ASP A 119 19.13 -3.10 3.56
CA ASP A 119 19.53 -2.07 4.52
C ASP A 119 18.27 -1.40 5.12
N LEU A 120 18.27 -1.18 6.44
CA LEU A 120 17.19 -0.46 7.12
C LEU A 120 17.01 0.98 6.62
N ASN A 121 18.05 1.59 6.06
CA ASN A 121 17.95 2.92 5.47
C ASN A 121 17.08 2.98 4.21
N GLU A 122 16.80 1.84 3.58
CA GLU A 122 15.88 1.72 2.45
C GLU A 122 14.43 2.07 2.83
N PHE A 123 14.12 2.24 4.12
CA PHE A 123 12.82 2.69 4.62
C PHE A 123 12.78 4.18 4.98
N ASN A 124 13.91 4.89 5.01
CA ASN A 124 13.98 6.28 5.47
C ASN A 124 13.18 7.26 4.58
N TYR A 125 12.81 6.85 3.37
CA TYR A 125 11.94 7.63 2.50
C TYR A 125 10.58 7.93 3.14
N ILE A 126 10.11 7.09 4.06
CA ILE A 126 8.82 7.26 4.76
C ILE A 126 8.72 8.60 5.50
N LEU A 127 9.85 9.19 5.88
CA LEU A 127 9.90 10.50 6.52
C LEU A 127 9.29 11.62 5.64
N ARG A 128 9.26 11.43 4.31
CA ARG A 128 8.58 12.36 3.38
C ARG A 128 7.05 12.30 3.47
N TYR A 129 6.51 11.20 3.98
CA TYR A 129 5.08 10.89 3.92
C TYR A 129 4.41 10.84 5.30
N GLN A 130 5.06 11.38 6.35
CA GLN A 130 4.53 11.37 7.72
C GLN A 130 3.09 11.88 7.85
N ARG A 131 2.73 12.93 7.10
CA ARG A 131 1.37 13.50 7.09
C ARG A 131 0.29 12.58 6.51
N TYR A 132 0.69 11.50 5.85
CA TYR A 132 -0.18 10.53 5.19
C TYR A 132 -0.22 9.18 5.91
N LEU A 133 0.44 9.06 7.08
CA LEU A 133 0.48 7.79 7.81
C LEU A 133 -0.93 7.38 8.27
N PRO A 134 -1.43 6.22 7.84
CA PRO A 134 -2.68 5.66 8.32
C PRO A 134 -2.52 5.04 9.70
N PRO A 135 -3.62 4.74 10.40
CA PRO A 135 -3.59 4.06 11.69
C PRO A 135 -3.07 2.62 11.63
N ILE A 136 -3.11 1.97 10.46
CA ILE A 136 -2.68 0.59 10.24
C ILE A 136 -1.71 0.57 9.07
N ILE A 137 -0.51 0.06 9.29
CA ILE A 137 0.52 -0.12 8.26
C ILE A 137 0.96 -1.58 8.29
N ALA A 138 0.89 -2.26 7.15
CA ALA A 138 1.45 -3.59 6.97
C ALA A 138 2.87 -3.50 6.38
N LEU A 139 3.80 -4.29 6.94
CA LEU A 139 5.11 -4.49 6.32
C LEU A 139 4.97 -5.59 5.26
N GLU A 140 5.08 -5.22 3.99
CA GLU A 140 5.00 -6.17 2.87
C GLU A 140 6.41 -6.59 2.46
N LEU A 141 6.99 -7.52 3.23
CA LEU A 141 8.36 -7.98 3.08
C LEU A 141 8.42 -9.52 3.06
N GLU A 142 9.26 -10.05 2.18
CA GLU A 142 9.61 -11.47 2.09
C GLU A 142 10.79 -11.86 3.01
N ASN A 143 11.39 -10.90 3.70
CA ASN A 143 12.38 -11.18 4.74
C ASN A 143 11.73 -11.99 5.88
N SER A 144 12.55 -12.68 6.67
CA SER A 144 12.07 -13.47 7.81
C SER A 144 11.41 -12.59 8.89
N ILE A 145 10.53 -13.16 9.70
CA ILE A 145 9.86 -12.44 10.82
C ILE A 145 10.86 -11.70 11.73
N PRO A 146 12.02 -12.28 12.14
CA PRO A 146 13.02 -11.55 12.91
C PRO A 146 13.59 -10.32 12.20
N GLU A 147 13.72 -10.35 10.88
CA GLU A 147 14.16 -9.20 10.09
C GLU A 147 13.07 -8.13 9.99
N GLN A 148 11.81 -8.53 9.77
CA GLN A 148 10.67 -7.62 9.78
C GLN A 148 10.50 -6.92 11.14
N ILE A 149 10.79 -7.60 12.25
CA ILE A 149 10.82 -6.98 13.59
C ILE A 149 11.88 -5.88 13.67
N LYS A 150 13.06 -6.06 13.05
CA LYS A 150 14.09 -5.00 13.00
C LYS A 150 13.61 -3.78 12.21
N VAL A 151 12.92 -4.00 11.09
CA VAL A 151 12.30 -2.93 10.30
C VAL A 151 11.28 -2.17 11.14
N LYS A 152 10.37 -2.88 11.83
CA LYS A 152 9.42 -2.26 12.75
C LYS A 152 10.12 -1.38 13.79
N SER A 153 11.13 -1.89 14.50
CA SER A 153 11.86 -1.11 15.51
C SER A 153 12.59 0.10 14.92
N HIS A 154 13.14 -0.02 13.70
CA HIS A 154 13.74 1.11 13.00
C HIS A 154 12.71 2.18 12.66
N LEU A 155 11.54 1.79 12.14
CA LEU A 155 10.45 2.69 11.81
C LEU A 155 9.92 3.44 13.02
N GLU A 156 9.70 2.75 14.13
CA GLU A 156 9.28 3.37 15.40
C GLU A 156 10.27 4.44 15.87
N LYS A 157 11.57 4.15 15.71
CA LYS A 157 12.64 5.10 16.05
C LYS A 157 12.63 6.33 15.14
N ILE A 158 12.59 6.17 13.82
CA ILE A 158 12.72 7.30 12.88
C ILE A 158 11.44 8.13 12.78
N LEU A 159 10.27 7.52 12.98
CA LEU A 159 8.98 8.21 12.99
C LEU A 159 8.66 8.84 14.35
N ALA A 160 9.54 8.68 15.35
CA ALA A 160 9.32 9.09 16.73
C ALA A 160 7.97 8.60 17.29
N LEU A 161 7.51 7.43 16.82
CA LEU A 161 6.30 6.79 17.32
C LEU A 161 6.59 6.38 18.76
N LYS A 162 5.90 7.01 19.71
CA LYS A 162 5.97 6.56 21.10
C LYS A 162 5.23 5.22 21.20
N PRO A 163 5.83 4.19 21.83
CA PRO A 163 5.15 2.92 22.07
C PRO A 163 3.91 3.09 22.95
#